data_AF-A0AAE1BDS8-F1
#
_entry.id   AF-A0AAE1BDS8-F1
#
_cell.length_a   1.000
_cell.length_b   1.000
_cell.length_c   1.000
_cell.angle_alpha   90.00
_cell.angle_beta   90.00
_cell.angle_gamma   90.00
#
_symmetry.space_group_name_H-M   'P 1'
#
loop_
_entity.id
_entity.type
_entity.pdbx_description
1 polymer ?
#
loop_
_entity_poly.entity_id
_entity_poly.type
_entity_poly.pdbx_seq_one_letter_code
_entity_poly.pdbx_strand_id
1 'polypeptide(L)'
;MRAKIMVVVVAAVVVVLVDVAAAACKTVTTFNAGLTPRVDDYYRRRGLVNDALAAESADVLCLQEFWFEDDMRHLVDDLKSIYPHHYSGLHTKINKLEDDSWSWFTRSACSLSELWSLTWRLLPCAYQQGKVSLGDFCRALTSKVRSHLATSAVRLPASKVSLSLGDFCRALTSKVRSHLATSAVRLPASKVSLKLGDFSRAHTSTVSHTRGDICRALTSKVRSHLATSAVRLPASKVSLSLGDFCRAPTSKVSLSLGDFCRKLTSKVRSHTWRLLPCAYQQDCFGVFSESIEAGMGCLAQKCGDVLRHEAIDPICLSCLVISSSSVSDVKNRCWRAYGSDLRLNPSGLMILSKTELPQDKTFYSPYFPGQDMTLHRGYIQTEVKDVGTLVCTHLTSVFPTYWEYDLPYSSYEEQNQAEINKTYNRLEGSSYTIAADFNTGPEVSSSDPEKNLTAEAPNSYALLQHYGYDTATYVSDDGRCTYCNDNPLVSGYNNVLDDVLIMGNSFSSVTKQRVLDQKDPPLSDHFGVRARLCIN
;
A
#
# COMPACT_ATOMS: atom_id res chain seq x y z
N MET A 1 -79.99 43.46 4.95
CA MET A 1 -78.58 43.88 5.11
C MET A 1 -77.89 42.88 6.03
N ARG A 2 -77.51 41.71 5.51
CA ARG A 2 -76.13 41.28 5.17
C ARG A 2 -75.12 41.31 6.33
N ALA A 3 -75.38 40.48 7.34
CA ALA A 3 -74.37 39.96 8.26
C ALA A 3 -73.83 38.62 7.72
N LYS A 4 -72.82 38.64 6.85
CA LYS A 4 -72.09 37.46 6.36
C LYS A 4 -70.67 37.81 5.91
N ILE A 5 -69.88 38.47 6.77
CA ILE A 5 -68.45 38.71 6.52
C ILE A 5 -67.71 38.72 7.87
N MET A 6 -67.60 37.57 8.56
CA MET A 6 -66.70 37.50 9.74
C MET A 6 -66.35 36.08 10.21
N VAL A 7 -66.32 35.07 9.33
CA VAL A 7 -65.96 33.68 9.71
C VAL A 7 -64.81 33.11 8.88
N VAL A 8 -64.37 33.77 7.80
CA VAL A 8 -63.32 33.23 6.91
C VAL A 8 -61.90 33.63 7.33
N VAL A 9 -61.72 34.57 8.27
CA VAL A 9 -60.38 35.04 8.66
C VAL A 9 -59.74 34.19 9.78
N VAL A 10 -60.52 33.46 10.58
CA VAL A 10 -59.96 32.63 11.66
C VAL A 10 -59.42 31.28 11.15
N ALA A 11 -59.97 30.74 10.06
CA ALA A 11 -59.47 29.49 9.47
C ALA A 11 -58.17 29.67 8.66
N ALA A 12 -57.90 30.88 8.13
CA ALA A 12 -56.66 31.19 7.41
C ALA A 12 -55.48 31.56 8.34
N VAL A 13 -55.76 31.92 9.60
CA VAL A 13 -54.73 32.30 10.58
C VAL A 13 -54.28 31.12 11.45
N VAL A 14 -55.06 30.03 11.54
CA VAL A 14 -54.69 28.82 12.30
C VAL A 14 -53.82 27.84 11.48
N VAL A 15 -53.68 28.04 10.16
CA VAL A 15 -52.80 27.22 9.31
C VAL A 15 -51.33 27.72 9.31
N VAL A 16 -51.02 28.80 10.04
CA VAL A 16 -49.71 29.49 9.99
C VAL A 16 -48.81 29.22 11.21
N LEU A 17 -49.25 28.48 12.24
CA LEU A 17 -48.44 28.29 13.46
C LEU A 17 -48.44 26.85 13.99
N VAL A 18 -48.47 25.88 13.08
CA VAL A 18 -47.81 24.61 13.36
C VAL A 18 -46.60 24.55 12.44
N ASP A 19 -45.64 25.45 12.69
CA ASP A 19 -44.24 25.04 12.65
C ASP A 19 -44.16 23.89 13.67
N VAL A 20 -44.56 22.69 13.22
CA VAL A 20 -44.00 21.48 13.78
C VAL A 20 -42.53 21.75 13.59
N ALA A 21 -41.83 22.06 14.67
CA ALA A 21 -40.39 22.06 14.70
C ALA A 21 -40.02 20.67 14.19
N ALA A 22 -39.85 20.56 12.87
CA ALA A 22 -39.48 19.33 12.23
C ALA A 22 -38.12 19.10 12.83
N ALA A 23 -38.05 18.17 13.78
CA ALA A 23 -36.85 17.73 14.45
C ALA A 23 -35.72 17.83 13.43
N ALA A 24 -34.73 18.68 13.70
CA ALA A 24 -33.72 19.04 12.72
C ALA A 24 -32.84 17.81 12.48
N CYS A 25 -33.29 16.92 11.60
CA CYS A 25 -32.60 15.68 11.34
C CYS A 25 -31.40 15.95 10.46
N LYS A 26 -30.27 15.33 10.80
CA LYS A 26 -29.07 15.28 10.00
C LYS A 26 -28.80 13.88 9.51
N THR A 27 -28.07 13.79 8.41
CA THR A 27 -27.68 12.53 7.80
C THR A 27 -26.16 12.40 7.78
N VAL A 28 -25.67 11.31 8.33
CA VAL A 28 -24.26 10.93 8.30
C VAL A 28 -24.16 9.64 7.51
N THR A 29 -23.29 9.60 6.51
CA THR A 29 -23.02 8.40 5.72
C THR A 29 -21.56 7.98 5.88
N THR A 30 -21.33 6.69 6.11
CA THR A 30 -20.00 6.07 5.99
C THR A 30 -19.91 5.31 4.68
N PHE A 31 -18.73 5.32 4.04
CA PHE A 31 -18.48 4.57 2.81
C PHE A 31 -17.00 4.26 2.62
N ASN A 32 -16.64 2.98 2.72
CA ASN A 32 -15.36 2.48 2.26
C ASN A 32 -15.38 2.38 0.73
N ALA A 33 -14.58 3.20 0.04
CA ALA A 33 -14.58 3.25 -1.41
C ALA A 33 -13.76 2.13 -2.08
N GLY A 34 -12.93 1.40 -1.32
CA GLY A 34 -11.99 0.41 -1.88
C GLY A 34 -11.19 1.00 -3.06
N LEU A 35 -10.87 2.30 -3.00
CA LEU A 35 -10.37 3.06 -4.14
C LEU A 35 -8.85 2.90 -4.23
N THR A 36 -8.46 1.68 -4.60
CA THR A 36 -7.08 1.27 -4.76
C THR A 36 -6.87 0.57 -6.11
N PRO A 37 -5.70 0.72 -6.76
CA PRO A 37 -5.32 -0.05 -7.95
C PRO A 37 -5.36 -1.57 -7.77
N ARG A 38 -5.45 -2.08 -6.53
CA ARG A 38 -5.60 -3.51 -6.24
C ARG A 38 -6.99 -4.06 -6.53
N VAL A 39 -8.00 -3.19 -6.53
CA VAL A 39 -9.38 -3.59 -6.77
C VAL A 39 -9.73 -3.23 -8.21
N ASP A 40 -10.34 -4.18 -8.92
CA ASP A 40 -10.61 -4.12 -10.36
C ASP A 40 -11.35 -2.84 -10.79
N ASP A 41 -11.14 -2.45 -12.05
CA ASP A 41 -11.78 -1.28 -12.69
C ASP A 41 -11.55 0.07 -11.95
N TYR A 42 -10.46 0.17 -11.17
CA TYR A 42 -10.11 1.33 -10.34
C TYR A 42 -10.33 2.70 -11.01
N TYR A 43 -9.81 2.90 -12.24
CA TYR A 43 -9.89 4.20 -12.92
C TYR A 43 -11.32 4.59 -13.30
N ARG A 44 -12.16 3.61 -13.65
CA ARG A 44 -13.58 3.84 -13.96
C ARG A 44 -14.38 4.05 -12.68
N ARG A 45 -14.13 3.24 -11.64
CA ARG A 45 -14.77 3.38 -10.32
C ARG A 45 -14.52 4.73 -9.70
N ARG A 46 -13.32 5.31 -9.84
CA ARG A 46 -13.02 6.67 -9.37
C ARG A 46 -14.07 7.70 -9.79
N GLY A 47 -14.46 7.74 -11.07
CA GLY A 47 -15.49 8.67 -11.55
C GLY A 47 -16.90 8.31 -11.05
N LEU A 48 -17.23 7.01 -11.07
CA LEU A 48 -18.54 6.52 -10.62
C LEU A 48 -18.78 6.76 -9.14
N VAL A 49 -17.74 6.63 -8.30
CA VAL A 49 -17.80 6.94 -6.87
C VAL A 49 -18.11 8.41 -6.68
N ASN A 50 -17.47 9.32 -7.42
CA ASN A 50 -17.77 10.75 -7.34
C ASN A 50 -19.23 11.04 -7.72
N ASP A 51 -19.73 10.46 -8.82
CA ASP A 51 -21.12 10.62 -9.26
C ASP A 51 -22.11 10.09 -8.21
N ALA A 52 -21.83 8.93 -7.62
CA ALA A 52 -22.66 8.32 -6.59
C ALA A 52 -22.66 9.14 -5.28
N LEU A 53 -21.51 9.67 -4.87
CA LEU A 53 -21.39 10.56 -3.72
C LEU A 53 -22.02 11.94 -3.96
N ALA A 54 -22.10 12.41 -5.21
CA ALA A 54 -22.84 13.62 -5.55
C ALA A 54 -24.36 13.40 -5.42
N ALA A 55 -24.83 12.21 -5.80
CA ALA A 55 -26.22 11.79 -5.66
C ALA A 55 -26.58 11.44 -4.21
N GLU A 56 -25.58 11.05 -3.40
CA GLU A 56 -25.71 10.85 -1.97
C GLU A 56 -26.09 12.17 -1.30
N SER A 57 -27.30 12.24 -0.72
CA SER A 57 -27.84 13.49 -0.18
C SER A 57 -27.41 13.77 1.26
N ALA A 58 -26.37 13.11 1.77
CA ALA A 58 -25.97 13.18 3.17
C ALA A 58 -25.54 14.60 3.59
N ASP A 59 -25.69 14.97 4.86
CA ASP A 59 -25.15 16.22 5.40
C ASP A 59 -23.64 16.13 5.61
N VAL A 60 -23.16 14.96 6.03
CA VAL A 60 -21.74 14.65 6.21
C VAL A 60 -21.43 13.25 5.68
N LEU A 61 -20.32 13.13 4.97
CA LEU A 61 -19.75 11.88 4.49
C LEU A 61 -18.45 11.60 5.26
N CYS A 62 -18.35 10.40 5.82
CA CYS A 62 -17.09 9.83 6.28
C CYS A 62 -16.66 8.78 5.25
N LEU A 63 -15.49 9.00 4.64
CA LEU A 63 -14.98 8.19 3.55
C LEU A 63 -13.71 7.47 4.00
N GLN A 64 -13.63 6.19 3.69
CA GLN A 64 -12.46 5.35 3.90
C GLN A 64 -11.85 4.92 2.56
N GLU A 65 -10.57 4.55 2.60
CA GLU A 65 -9.81 4.07 1.45
C GLU A 65 -9.63 5.07 0.29
N PHE A 66 -9.66 6.36 0.59
CA PHE A 66 -9.16 7.42 -0.30
C PHE A 66 -7.65 7.57 -0.10
N TRP A 67 -6.90 6.65 -0.70
CA TRP A 67 -5.47 6.48 -0.47
C TRP A 67 -4.58 7.49 -1.16
N PHE A 68 -5.00 8.08 -2.28
CA PHE A 68 -4.16 8.97 -3.06
C PHE A 68 -4.72 10.39 -3.11
N GLU A 69 -3.81 11.36 -3.04
CA GLU A 69 -4.17 12.78 -3.10
C GLU A 69 -4.83 13.17 -4.42
N ASP A 70 -4.43 12.59 -5.55
CA ASP A 70 -5.07 12.86 -6.83
C ASP A 70 -6.55 12.44 -6.82
N ASP A 71 -6.85 11.27 -6.25
CA ASP A 71 -8.24 10.81 -6.07
C ASP A 71 -9.04 11.80 -5.22
N MET A 72 -8.46 12.25 -4.09
CA MET A 72 -9.09 13.26 -3.22
C MET A 72 -9.29 14.61 -3.92
N ARG A 73 -8.32 15.09 -4.71
CA ARG A 73 -8.44 16.36 -5.45
C ARG A 73 -9.59 16.31 -6.44
N HIS A 74 -9.71 15.22 -7.19
CA HIS A 74 -10.81 15.05 -8.14
C HIS A 74 -12.16 14.99 -7.41
N LEU A 75 -12.25 14.22 -6.32
CA LEU A 75 -13.45 14.17 -5.49
C LEU A 75 -13.85 15.56 -4.96
N VAL A 76 -12.90 16.31 -4.39
CA VAL A 76 -13.14 17.68 -3.90
C VAL A 76 -13.61 18.58 -5.03
N ASP A 77 -12.95 18.55 -6.18
CA ASP A 77 -13.30 19.42 -7.30
C ASP A 77 -14.69 19.14 -7.87
N ASP A 78 -15.07 17.87 -7.96
CA ASP A 78 -16.38 17.43 -8.45
C ASP A 78 -17.49 17.76 -7.43
N LEU A 79 -17.20 17.66 -6.14
CA LEU A 79 -18.20 17.78 -5.08
C LEU A 79 -18.22 19.12 -4.35
N LYS A 80 -17.32 20.07 -4.61
CA LYS A 80 -17.21 21.34 -3.86
C LYS A 80 -18.49 22.18 -3.81
N SER A 81 -19.37 22.08 -4.82
CA SER A 81 -20.66 22.79 -4.81
C SER A 81 -21.70 22.16 -3.89
N ILE A 82 -21.52 20.89 -3.54
CA ILE A 82 -22.40 20.12 -2.65
C ILE A 82 -21.79 20.10 -1.24
N TYR A 83 -20.50 19.76 -1.15
CA TYR A 83 -19.72 19.63 0.07
C TYR A 83 -18.57 20.64 0.06
N PRO A 84 -18.83 21.92 0.37
CA PRO A 84 -17.79 22.96 0.36
C PRO A 84 -16.79 22.80 1.50
N HIS A 85 -17.06 21.92 2.47
CA HIS A 85 -16.16 21.66 3.59
C HIS A 85 -15.58 20.26 3.55
N HIS A 86 -14.27 20.14 3.69
CA HIS A 86 -13.57 18.86 3.64
C HIS A 86 -12.29 18.84 4.45
N TYR A 87 -11.93 17.65 4.93
CA TYR A 87 -10.72 17.41 5.72
C TYR A 87 -10.20 15.97 5.58
N SER A 88 -8.88 15.80 5.62
CA SER A 88 -8.17 14.51 5.65
C SER A 88 -6.83 14.68 6.37
N GLY A 89 -6.11 13.59 6.61
CA GLY A 89 -4.75 13.65 7.17
C GLY A 89 -3.74 14.42 6.31
N LEU A 90 -4.03 14.66 5.03
CA LEU A 90 -3.17 15.43 4.12
C LEU A 90 -3.50 16.93 4.05
N HIS A 91 -4.54 17.38 4.75
CA HIS A 91 -4.93 18.78 4.77
C HIS A 91 -4.02 19.58 5.71
N THR A 92 -3.55 20.74 5.24
CA THR A 92 -2.83 21.68 6.11
C THR A 92 -3.80 22.55 6.92
N LYS A 93 -4.98 22.78 6.37
CA LYS A 93 -6.13 23.47 6.95
C LYS A 93 -7.41 22.89 6.35
N ILE A 94 -8.53 23.15 6.99
CA ILE A 94 -9.85 22.83 6.43
C ILE A 94 -9.96 23.45 5.04
N ASN A 95 -10.50 22.68 4.10
CA ASN A 95 -10.70 23.04 2.69
C ASN A 95 -9.42 23.26 1.89
N LYS A 96 -8.25 22.93 2.46
CA LYS A 96 -6.94 23.12 1.81
C LYS A 96 -6.08 21.86 1.91
N LEU A 97 -6.18 21.05 0.87
CA LEU A 97 -5.13 20.10 0.54
C LEU A 97 -3.83 20.90 0.33
N GLU A 98 -2.70 20.40 0.83
CA GLU A 98 -1.42 21.10 0.75
C GLU A 98 -1.13 21.60 -0.67
N ASP A 99 -1.00 22.92 -0.85
CA ASP A 99 -0.80 23.52 -2.17
C ASP A 99 0.55 23.08 -2.78
N ASP A 100 0.60 23.01 -4.11
CA ASP A 100 1.77 22.58 -4.90
C ASP A 100 2.96 23.53 -4.86
N SER A 101 2.89 24.56 -4.02
CA SER A 101 3.60 25.79 -4.30
C SER A 101 5.13 25.66 -4.25
N TRP A 102 5.77 24.78 -3.48
CA TRP A 102 7.25 24.80 -3.38
C TRP A 102 8.03 23.49 -3.12
N SER A 103 7.41 22.30 -2.96
CA SER A 103 8.14 21.07 -2.55
C SER A 103 8.15 19.91 -3.57
N TRP A 104 8.33 20.22 -4.85
CA TRP A 104 8.38 19.22 -5.94
C TRP A 104 9.39 18.07 -5.73
N PHE A 105 10.39 18.25 -4.87
CA PHE A 105 11.42 17.25 -4.59
C PHE A 105 11.08 16.20 -3.50
N THR A 106 10.03 16.37 -2.68
CA THR A 106 9.85 15.56 -1.45
C THR A 106 8.51 14.85 -1.31
N ARG A 107 7.80 14.59 -2.41
CA ARG A 107 6.38 14.17 -2.35
C ARG A 107 6.07 12.77 -2.91
N SER A 108 7.07 11.91 -3.13
CA SER A 108 6.82 10.49 -3.40
C SER A 108 6.68 9.73 -2.09
N ALA A 109 5.81 8.72 -2.05
CA ALA A 109 5.73 7.82 -0.89
C ALA A 109 7.09 7.15 -0.61
N CYS A 110 7.83 6.81 -1.67
CA CYS A 110 9.17 6.21 -1.56
C CYS A 110 10.26 7.13 -2.14
N SER A 111 11.42 7.18 -1.49
CA SER A 111 12.62 7.85 -1.99
C SER A 111 13.30 7.08 -3.15
N LEU A 112 14.10 7.78 -3.95
CA LEU A 112 14.92 7.14 -5.00
C LEU A 112 15.92 6.11 -4.46
N SER A 113 16.42 6.31 -3.24
CA SER A 113 17.32 5.36 -2.57
C SER A 113 16.60 4.05 -2.21
N GLU A 114 15.36 4.15 -1.74
CA GLU A 114 14.52 2.99 -1.46
C GLU A 114 14.18 2.27 -2.77
N LEU A 115 13.83 3.01 -3.82
CA LEU A 115 13.62 2.46 -5.17
C LEU A 115 14.83 1.64 -5.65
N TRP A 116 16.03 2.23 -5.60
CA TRP A 116 17.24 1.52 -6.03
C TRP A 116 17.46 0.24 -5.23
N SER A 117 17.09 0.25 -3.96
CA SER A 117 17.28 -0.89 -3.08
C SER A 117 16.26 -2.01 -3.29
N LEU A 118 14.97 -1.70 -3.49
CA LEU A 118 13.94 -2.68 -3.77
C LEU A 118 14.10 -3.25 -5.18
N THR A 119 14.16 -2.38 -6.19
CA THR A 119 14.16 -2.81 -7.60
C THR A 119 15.42 -3.58 -7.99
N TRP A 120 16.61 -3.04 -7.74
CA TRP A 120 17.84 -3.70 -8.22
C TRP A 120 18.26 -4.92 -7.40
N ARG A 121 17.67 -5.13 -6.21
CA ARG A 121 18.13 -6.17 -5.30
C ARG A 121 17.11 -7.27 -5.01
N LEU A 122 15.80 -7.02 -5.12
CA LEU A 122 14.77 -8.06 -5.02
C LEU A 122 14.50 -8.74 -6.37
N LEU A 123 14.54 -7.99 -7.49
CA LEU A 123 14.30 -8.56 -8.82
C LEU A 123 15.28 -9.67 -9.25
N PRO A 124 16.59 -9.62 -8.93
CA PRO A 124 17.49 -10.72 -9.24
C PRO A 124 17.12 -12.02 -8.54
N CYS A 125 16.51 -11.96 -7.35
CA CYS A 125 16.05 -13.13 -6.62
C CYS A 125 14.78 -13.72 -7.24
N ALA A 126 13.81 -12.89 -7.65
CA ALA A 126 12.63 -13.32 -8.38
C ALA A 126 12.98 -13.93 -9.76
N TYR A 127 13.98 -13.36 -10.44
CA TYR A 127 14.51 -13.87 -11.69
C TYR A 127 15.21 -15.24 -11.53
N GLN A 128 16.00 -15.41 -10.46
CA GLN A 128 16.67 -16.69 -10.18
C GLN A 128 15.71 -17.85 -9.88
N GLN A 129 14.46 -17.56 -9.51
CA GLN A 129 13.41 -18.56 -9.28
C GLN A 129 12.56 -18.87 -10.52
N GLY A 130 12.88 -18.33 -11.70
CA GLY A 130 12.20 -18.66 -12.96
C GLY A 130 10.77 -18.11 -13.10
N LYS A 131 10.35 -17.20 -12.21
CA LYS A 131 8.99 -16.62 -12.19
C LYS A 131 8.81 -15.40 -13.10
N VAL A 132 9.90 -14.82 -13.60
CA VAL A 132 9.86 -13.72 -14.58
C VAL A 132 10.74 -14.12 -15.75
N SER A 133 10.15 -14.22 -16.95
CA SER A 133 10.97 -14.42 -18.13
C SER A 133 11.80 -13.15 -18.36
N LEU A 134 13.10 -13.28 -18.66
CA LEU A 134 13.95 -12.13 -19.04
C LEU A 134 13.32 -11.34 -20.22
N GLY A 135 12.47 -12.01 -21.00
CA GLY A 135 11.73 -11.46 -22.14
C GLY A 135 10.62 -10.48 -21.77
N ASP A 136 10.08 -10.51 -20.55
CA ASP A 136 9.02 -9.56 -20.13
C ASP A 136 9.65 -8.26 -19.59
N PHE A 137 10.83 -8.35 -18.98
CA PHE A 137 11.63 -7.19 -18.59
C PHE A 137 12.32 -6.51 -19.79
N CYS A 138 12.83 -7.28 -20.77
CA CYS A 138 13.45 -6.70 -21.98
C CYS A 138 12.42 -6.08 -22.94
N ARG A 139 11.17 -6.57 -22.96
CA ARG A 139 10.07 -5.96 -23.72
C ARG A 139 9.64 -4.59 -23.18
N ALA A 140 9.77 -4.36 -21.87
CA ALA A 140 9.51 -3.07 -21.25
C ALA A 140 10.62 -2.02 -21.50
N LEU A 141 11.77 -2.41 -22.06
CA LEU A 141 12.90 -1.50 -22.31
C LEU A 141 13.34 -1.43 -23.77
N THR A 142 12.96 -2.38 -24.64
CA THR A 142 13.30 -2.32 -26.08
C THR A 142 12.33 -3.14 -26.94
N SER A 143 11.91 -2.60 -28.08
CA SER A 143 11.13 -3.32 -29.09
C SER A 143 11.98 -4.39 -29.81
N LYS A 144 11.47 -5.64 -29.80
CA LYS A 144 11.91 -6.89 -30.48
C LYS A 144 13.10 -7.66 -29.89
N VAL A 145 12.88 -8.96 -29.58
CA VAL A 145 13.63 -10.17 -30.06
C VAL A 145 12.97 -11.45 -29.51
N ARG A 146 12.98 -12.54 -30.31
CA ARG A 146 12.41 -13.89 -30.05
C ARG A 146 13.42 -14.85 -29.36
N SER A 147 12.90 -15.83 -28.62
CA SER A 147 13.61 -16.91 -27.91
C SER A 147 13.59 -18.26 -28.67
N HIS A 148 14.40 -19.25 -28.24
CA HIS A 148 14.05 -20.68 -28.11
C HIS A 148 15.07 -21.48 -27.26
N LEU A 149 14.58 -22.55 -26.61
CA LEU A 149 15.11 -23.35 -25.49
C LEU A 149 15.84 -24.65 -25.91
N ALA A 150 16.73 -25.20 -25.04
CA ALA A 150 16.65 -26.55 -24.42
C ALA A 150 18.00 -27.07 -23.85
N THR A 151 17.92 -27.95 -22.84
CA THR A 151 18.96 -28.38 -21.86
C THR A 151 19.28 -29.88 -21.92
N SER A 152 20.54 -30.32 -21.66
CA SER A 152 20.95 -31.54 -20.88
C SER A 152 22.48 -31.76 -20.87
N ALA A 153 23.05 -32.34 -19.79
CA ALA A 153 24.51 -32.50 -19.56
C ALA A 153 25.00 -33.96 -19.59
N VAL A 154 26.22 -34.21 -20.12
CA VAL A 154 26.91 -35.53 -20.19
C VAL A 154 28.36 -35.45 -19.66
N ARG A 155 28.87 -36.52 -19.04
CA ARG A 155 30.27 -36.68 -18.55
C ARG A 155 31.09 -37.63 -19.42
N LEU A 156 32.30 -37.22 -19.85
CA LEU A 156 33.33 -38.13 -20.38
C LEU A 156 34.76 -37.65 -20.01
N PRO A 157 35.74 -38.55 -19.80
CA PRO A 157 37.14 -38.21 -19.57
C PRO A 157 37.92 -38.21 -20.91
N ALA A 158 38.35 -37.03 -21.38
CA ALA A 158 39.22 -36.91 -22.54
C ALA A 158 40.22 -35.76 -22.38
N SER A 159 41.42 -35.91 -22.97
CA SER A 159 42.53 -34.94 -22.91
C SER A 159 42.26 -33.64 -23.69
N LYS A 160 41.18 -33.60 -24.47
CA LYS A 160 40.57 -32.40 -25.06
C LYS A 160 39.05 -32.57 -25.05
N VAL A 161 38.33 -31.54 -24.60
CA VAL A 161 36.86 -31.50 -24.60
C VAL A 161 36.44 -30.26 -25.40
N SER A 162 35.63 -30.46 -26.44
CA SER A 162 34.87 -29.39 -27.10
C SER A 162 33.45 -29.42 -26.56
N LEU A 163 32.93 -28.27 -26.16
CA LEU A 163 31.59 -28.12 -25.58
C LEU A 163 30.68 -27.34 -26.54
N SER A 164 29.39 -27.64 -26.47
CA SER A 164 28.28 -27.02 -27.21
C SER A 164 27.44 -26.16 -26.27
N LEU A 165 26.54 -25.36 -26.84
CA LEU A 165 25.65 -24.46 -26.09
C LEU A 165 24.78 -25.25 -25.10
N GLY A 166 24.93 -24.96 -23.80
CA GLY A 166 24.17 -25.60 -22.72
C GLY A 166 24.90 -26.71 -21.95
N ASP A 167 26.15 -27.04 -22.32
CA ASP A 167 26.90 -28.11 -21.65
C ASP A 167 27.53 -27.68 -20.31
N PHE A 168 27.34 -28.50 -19.27
CA PHE A 168 28.05 -28.38 -17.99
C PHE A 168 29.15 -29.43 -17.89
N CYS A 169 30.42 -29.00 -17.79
CA CYS A 169 31.54 -29.92 -17.69
C CYS A 169 32.44 -29.65 -16.47
N ARG A 170 32.83 -30.71 -15.77
CA ARG A 170 33.85 -30.70 -14.71
C ARG A 170 35.08 -31.46 -15.22
N ALA A 171 36.06 -30.74 -15.77
CA ALA A 171 37.25 -31.33 -16.36
C ALA A 171 38.52 -30.98 -15.56
N LEU A 172 39.41 -31.95 -15.36
CA LEU A 172 40.77 -31.77 -14.83
C LEU A 172 41.75 -31.80 -16.00
N THR A 173 42.03 -30.66 -16.62
CA THR A 173 43.05 -30.55 -17.69
C THR A 173 43.90 -29.29 -17.51
N SER A 174 45.11 -29.29 -18.09
CA SER A 174 46.09 -28.21 -17.99
C SER A 174 45.88 -27.06 -19.00
N LYS A 175 44.98 -27.22 -19.99
CA LYS A 175 44.64 -26.21 -21.02
C LYS A 175 43.19 -26.37 -21.50
N VAL A 176 42.43 -25.29 -21.51
CA VAL A 176 41.05 -25.23 -22.04
C VAL A 176 40.94 -24.10 -23.08
N ARG A 177 40.29 -24.37 -24.21
CA ARG A 177 39.83 -23.34 -25.17
C ARG A 177 38.33 -23.52 -25.36
N SER A 178 37.56 -22.49 -25.01
CA SER A 178 36.12 -22.41 -25.31
C SER A 178 35.92 -21.66 -26.62
N HIS A 179 34.97 -22.13 -27.43
CA HIS A 179 34.50 -21.45 -28.63
C HIS A 179 32.98 -21.30 -28.49
N LEU A 180 32.54 -20.12 -28.01
CA LEU A 180 31.16 -19.62 -27.90
C LEU A 180 30.46 -19.87 -26.54
N ALA A 181 29.56 -18.93 -26.23
CA ALA A 181 29.34 -18.32 -24.92
C ALA A 181 28.51 -19.12 -23.90
N THR A 182 28.68 -18.73 -22.62
CA THR A 182 27.93 -19.12 -21.39
C THR A 182 28.32 -20.41 -20.66
N SER A 183 29.61 -20.72 -20.57
CA SER A 183 30.09 -21.81 -19.70
C SER A 183 30.65 -21.30 -18.36
N ALA A 184 30.22 -21.88 -17.25
CA ALA A 184 30.85 -21.71 -15.94
C ALA A 184 31.96 -22.75 -15.76
N VAL A 185 33.23 -22.32 -15.74
CA VAL A 185 34.38 -23.23 -15.67
C VAL A 185 35.15 -23.04 -14.36
N ARG A 186 35.45 -24.15 -13.67
CA ARG A 186 36.28 -24.18 -12.46
C ARG A 186 37.58 -24.93 -12.77
N LEU A 187 38.70 -24.21 -12.92
CA LEU A 187 39.99 -24.78 -13.34
C LEU A 187 41.12 -24.48 -12.34
N PRO A 188 42.03 -25.43 -12.10
CA PRO A 188 43.38 -25.15 -11.63
C PRO A 188 44.30 -25.05 -12.85
N ALA A 189 44.42 -23.85 -13.44
CA ALA A 189 45.28 -23.63 -14.60
C ALA A 189 46.19 -22.41 -14.39
N SER A 190 47.43 -22.46 -14.86
CA SER A 190 48.41 -21.38 -14.75
C SER A 190 48.13 -20.19 -15.68
N LYS A 191 47.23 -20.35 -16.67
CA LYS A 191 46.84 -19.30 -17.63
C LYS A 191 45.42 -19.57 -18.14
N VAL A 192 44.53 -18.58 -18.08
CA VAL A 192 43.14 -18.66 -18.57
C VAL A 192 42.91 -17.53 -19.57
N SER A 193 42.35 -17.86 -20.74
CA SER A 193 41.93 -16.89 -21.76
C SER A 193 40.44 -17.10 -22.00
N LEU A 194 39.63 -16.09 -21.69
CA LEU A 194 38.18 -16.12 -21.83
C LEU A 194 37.73 -15.31 -23.05
N LYS A 195 36.52 -15.55 -23.53
CA LYS A 195 35.87 -14.72 -24.56
C LYS A 195 34.48 -14.28 -24.08
N LEU A 196 33.93 -13.30 -24.82
CA LEU A 196 32.69 -12.59 -24.56
C LEU A 196 31.60 -13.43 -23.85
N GLY A 197 31.23 -13.06 -22.63
CA GLY A 197 30.12 -13.68 -21.88
C GLY A 197 30.50 -14.85 -20.97
N ASP A 198 31.79 -15.07 -20.71
CA ASP A 198 32.27 -16.14 -19.83
C ASP A 198 32.29 -15.72 -18.34
N PHE A 199 31.95 -16.67 -17.45
CA PHE A 199 32.11 -16.53 -16.00
C PHE A 199 33.20 -17.48 -15.50
N SER A 200 34.22 -16.96 -14.82
CA SER A 200 35.29 -17.80 -14.25
C SER A 200 35.62 -17.48 -12.79
N ARG A 201 36.05 -18.52 -12.07
CA ARG A 201 36.68 -18.43 -10.75
C ARG A 201 38.07 -19.03 -10.86
N ALA A 202 39.08 -18.17 -10.90
CA ALA A 202 40.47 -18.56 -11.17
C ALA A 202 41.40 -18.20 -10.01
N HIS A 203 42.31 -19.11 -9.65
CA HIS A 203 43.45 -18.86 -8.76
C HIS A 203 44.71 -18.76 -9.62
N THR A 204 45.02 -17.56 -10.12
CA THR A 204 46.19 -17.33 -11.01
C THR A 204 46.90 -16.02 -10.69
N SER A 205 48.16 -15.90 -11.08
CA SER A 205 48.98 -14.71 -10.86
C SER A 205 48.71 -13.56 -11.84
N THR A 206 47.99 -13.80 -12.96
CA THR A 206 47.67 -12.76 -13.96
C THR A 206 46.43 -13.13 -14.77
N VAL A 207 45.49 -12.20 -14.93
CA VAL A 207 44.28 -12.36 -15.75
C VAL A 207 44.16 -11.18 -16.73
N SER A 208 43.75 -11.45 -17.97
CA SER A 208 43.49 -10.46 -19.02
C SER A 208 42.03 -10.61 -19.49
N HIS A 209 41.31 -9.50 -19.63
CA HIS A 209 39.87 -9.47 -19.93
C HIS A 209 39.56 -8.78 -21.26
N THR A 210 38.39 -9.10 -21.82
CA THR A 210 37.77 -8.41 -22.96
C THR A 210 36.35 -7.94 -22.60
N ARG A 211 35.72 -7.16 -23.50
CA ARG A 211 34.43 -6.48 -23.26
C ARG A 211 33.32 -7.45 -22.81
N GLY A 212 32.67 -7.17 -21.67
CA GLY A 212 31.49 -7.92 -21.19
C GLY A 212 31.77 -9.06 -20.21
N ASP A 213 32.99 -9.18 -19.67
CA ASP A 213 33.37 -10.28 -18.77
C ASP A 213 33.05 -9.97 -17.28
N ILE A 214 32.67 -11.00 -16.50
CA ILE A 214 32.55 -10.92 -15.03
C ILE A 214 33.54 -11.89 -14.39
N CYS A 215 34.47 -11.38 -13.57
CA CYS A 215 35.52 -12.19 -12.97
C CYS A 215 35.67 -11.99 -11.47
N ARG A 216 35.82 -13.10 -10.73
CA ARG A 216 36.22 -13.10 -9.31
C ARG A 216 37.62 -13.71 -9.20
N ALA A 217 38.64 -12.86 -9.13
CA ALA A 217 40.04 -13.29 -9.08
C ALA A 217 40.73 -12.87 -7.77
N LEU A 218 41.62 -13.74 -7.27
CA LEU A 218 42.57 -13.43 -6.21
C LEU A 218 43.96 -13.27 -6.86
N THR A 219 44.32 -12.06 -7.26
CA THR A 219 45.61 -11.76 -7.93
C THR A 219 46.27 -10.51 -7.34
N SER A 220 47.57 -10.36 -7.56
CA SER A 220 48.36 -9.20 -7.13
C SER A 220 48.41 -8.05 -8.16
N LYS A 221 47.96 -8.27 -9.41
CA LYS A 221 47.94 -7.27 -10.50
C LYS A 221 46.80 -7.53 -11.49
N VAL A 222 46.09 -6.47 -11.90
CA VAL A 222 45.04 -6.48 -12.94
C VAL A 222 45.29 -5.33 -13.92
N ARG A 223 45.14 -5.59 -15.23
CA ARG A 223 45.09 -4.57 -16.29
C ARG A 223 43.79 -4.72 -17.05
N SER A 224 43.03 -3.62 -17.15
CA SER A 224 41.76 -3.51 -17.87
C SER A 224 41.92 -2.52 -19.01
N HIS A 225 41.36 -2.82 -20.18
CA HIS A 225 41.20 -1.86 -21.27
C HIS A 225 39.71 -1.82 -21.64
N LEU A 226 39.05 -0.70 -21.31
CA LEU A 226 37.70 -0.31 -21.74
C LEU A 226 36.61 -1.40 -21.60
N ALA A 227 36.04 -1.61 -20.41
CA ALA A 227 34.70 -2.21 -20.24
C ALA A 227 34.19 -2.26 -18.78
N THR A 228 32.88 -2.08 -18.64
CA THR A 228 32.02 -2.31 -17.46
C THR A 228 32.31 -3.64 -16.75
N SER A 229 33.21 -3.59 -15.77
CA SER A 229 33.63 -4.76 -14.99
C SER A 229 33.31 -4.50 -13.51
N ALA A 230 32.68 -5.44 -12.81
CA ALA A 230 32.56 -5.37 -11.35
C ALA A 230 33.72 -6.14 -10.70
N VAL A 231 34.76 -5.43 -10.27
CA VAL A 231 35.99 -6.06 -9.75
C VAL A 231 36.08 -5.92 -8.22
N ARG A 232 36.30 -7.04 -7.51
CA ARG A 232 36.59 -7.07 -6.06
C ARG A 232 38.05 -7.48 -5.87
N LEU A 233 38.93 -6.55 -5.49
CA LEU A 233 40.38 -6.75 -5.43
C LEU A 233 40.97 -6.58 -4.02
N PRO A 234 41.99 -7.37 -3.64
CA PRO A 234 42.93 -7.06 -2.57
C PRO A 234 44.25 -6.50 -3.15
N ALA A 235 44.18 -5.55 -4.09
CA ALA A 235 45.36 -5.04 -4.78
C ALA A 235 45.79 -3.66 -4.23
N SER A 236 47.10 -3.40 -4.18
CA SER A 236 47.68 -2.15 -3.65
C SER A 236 47.70 -0.98 -4.65
N LYS A 237 47.39 -1.23 -5.94
CA LYS A 237 47.22 -0.20 -6.99
C LYS A 237 46.16 -0.66 -8.01
N VAL A 238 45.24 0.24 -8.36
CA VAL A 238 44.18 0.03 -9.36
C VAL A 238 44.18 1.21 -10.33
N SER A 239 44.18 0.94 -11.63
CA SER A 239 44.03 1.94 -12.71
C SER A 239 42.80 1.56 -13.52
N LEU A 240 41.86 2.50 -13.72
CA LEU A 240 40.57 2.28 -14.37
C LEU A 240 40.47 3.11 -15.66
N SER A 241 39.59 2.67 -16.57
CA SER A 241 39.20 3.40 -17.78
C SER A 241 37.74 3.86 -17.70
N LEU A 242 37.36 4.79 -18.59
CA LEU A 242 36.02 5.38 -18.70
C LEU A 242 34.89 4.32 -18.64
N GLY A 243 34.03 4.41 -17.61
CA GLY A 243 32.87 3.53 -17.43
C GLY A 243 33.10 2.28 -16.56
N ASP A 244 34.25 2.18 -15.88
CA ASP A 244 34.56 1.06 -14.98
C ASP A 244 33.98 1.27 -13.56
N PHE A 245 33.51 0.18 -12.92
CA PHE A 245 33.01 0.17 -11.54
C PHE A 245 33.95 -0.58 -10.58
N CYS A 246 34.41 0.10 -9.53
CA CYS A 246 35.45 -0.43 -8.63
C CYS A 246 35.01 -0.50 -7.16
N ARG A 247 35.45 -1.55 -6.46
CA ARG A 247 35.43 -1.65 -4.98
C ARG A 247 36.83 -1.98 -4.45
N ALA A 248 37.53 -0.99 -3.90
CA ALA A 248 38.94 -1.13 -3.47
C ALA A 248 39.20 -0.56 -2.06
N PRO A 249 40.00 -1.24 -1.22
CA PRO A 249 40.39 -0.76 0.11
C PRO A 249 41.74 -0.03 0.04
N THR A 250 41.85 1.07 -0.72
CA THR A 250 43.13 1.78 -0.87
C THR A 250 43.00 3.29 -0.64
N SER A 251 44.09 3.91 -0.18
CA SER A 251 44.19 5.33 0.16
C SER A 251 44.49 6.24 -1.03
N LYS A 252 44.78 5.68 -2.23
CA LYS A 252 45.11 6.45 -3.44
C LYS A 252 44.34 5.88 -4.64
N VAL A 253 43.35 6.64 -5.11
CA VAL A 253 42.59 6.36 -6.34
C VAL A 253 42.69 7.61 -7.21
N SER A 254 43.09 7.46 -8.48
CA SER A 254 43.05 8.53 -9.48
C SER A 254 41.88 8.25 -10.41
N LEU A 255 40.96 9.20 -10.56
CA LEU A 255 39.73 9.06 -11.35
C LEU A 255 39.73 10.04 -12.53
N SER A 256 39.11 9.65 -13.63
CA SER A 256 38.82 10.47 -14.81
C SER A 256 37.33 10.83 -14.86
N LEU A 257 36.97 11.82 -15.69
CA LEU A 257 35.58 12.26 -15.86
C LEU A 257 34.72 11.09 -16.40
N GLY A 258 33.76 10.60 -15.60
CA GLY A 258 32.92 9.44 -15.93
C GLY A 258 33.23 8.16 -15.14
N ASP A 259 34.25 8.17 -14.27
CA ASP A 259 34.61 7.02 -13.42
C ASP A 259 33.87 7.07 -12.05
N PHE A 260 33.52 5.90 -11.50
CA PHE A 260 32.90 5.78 -10.16
C PHE A 260 33.62 4.72 -9.29
N CYS A 261 34.43 5.15 -8.31
CA CYS A 261 34.98 4.27 -7.25
C CYS A 261 34.35 4.60 -5.90
N ARG A 262 33.83 3.59 -5.21
CA ARG A 262 33.39 3.73 -3.81
C ARG A 262 34.57 3.52 -2.86
N LYS A 263 35.03 4.59 -2.21
CA LYS A 263 36.06 4.55 -1.17
C LYS A 263 35.48 3.86 0.08
N LEU A 264 36.19 2.87 0.62
CA LEU A 264 35.93 2.27 1.94
C LEU A 264 36.40 3.25 3.04
N THR A 265 35.86 4.46 3.06
CA THR A 265 36.04 5.41 4.16
C THR A 265 34.66 5.86 4.62
N SER A 266 34.32 5.42 5.83
CA SER A 266 33.24 5.91 6.72
C SER A 266 31.88 6.30 6.11
N LYS A 267 30.85 5.54 6.52
CA LYS A 267 29.44 5.97 6.62
C LYS A 267 28.69 6.31 5.32
N VAL A 268 28.70 5.42 4.34
CA VAL A 268 27.47 5.19 3.56
C VAL A 268 26.88 3.89 4.07
N ARG A 269 26.14 3.98 5.19
CA ARG A 269 25.23 2.92 5.65
C ARG A 269 24.19 2.79 4.54
N SER A 270 24.34 1.79 3.68
CA SER A 270 23.28 1.43 2.76
C SER A 270 22.31 0.60 3.60
N HIS A 271 21.17 1.19 3.94
CA HIS A 271 20.18 0.60 4.83
C HIS A 271 19.36 -0.52 4.16
N THR A 272 19.97 -1.34 3.31
CA THR A 272 19.25 -2.40 2.58
C THR A 272 20.10 -3.65 2.37
N TRP A 273 21.10 -3.83 3.23
CA TRP A 273 21.94 -5.03 3.19
C TRP A 273 21.47 -6.11 4.15
N ARG A 274 20.57 -5.82 5.09
CA ARG A 274 20.11 -6.79 6.09
C ARG A 274 18.78 -7.43 5.70
N LEU A 275 17.88 -6.71 5.02
CA LEU A 275 16.56 -7.24 4.69
C LEU A 275 16.65 -8.45 3.76
N LEU A 276 17.46 -8.37 2.70
CA LEU A 276 17.62 -9.48 1.74
C LEU A 276 18.25 -10.73 2.37
N PRO A 277 19.37 -10.64 3.13
CA PRO A 277 19.86 -11.80 3.86
C PRO A 277 18.83 -12.36 4.82
N CYS A 278 18.08 -11.52 5.53
CA CYS A 278 17.03 -12.00 6.43
C CYS A 278 15.94 -12.74 5.64
N ALA A 279 15.37 -12.11 4.61
CA ALA A 279 14.36 -12.70 3.73
C ALA A 279 14.81 -14.05 3.14
N TYR A 280 16.08 -14.15 2.74
CA TYR A 280 16.67 -15.39 2.23
C TYR A 280 16.86 -16.44 3.32
N GLN A 281 17.39 -16.06 4.49
CA GLN A 281 17.64 -16.96 5.61
C GLN A 281 16.35 -17.51 6.23
N GLN A 282 15.30 -16.69 6.22
CA GLN A 282 13.97 -17.02 6.73
C GLN A 282 13.05 -17.62 5.65
N ASP A 283 13.59 -17.87 4.45
CA ASP A 283 12.88 -18.40 3.29
C ASP A 283 11.61 -17.62 2.88
N CYS A 284 11.55 -16.32 3.20
CA CYS A 284 10.41 -15.48 2.84
C CYS A 284 10.23 -15.34 1.32
N PHE A 285 11.29 -15.52 0.53
CA PHE A 285 11.19 -15.57 -0.93
C PHE A 285 10.40 -16.76 -1.45
N GLY A 286 10.42 -17.89 -0.75
CA GLY A 286 9.56 -19.03 -1.04
C GLY A 286 8.09 -18.67 -0.84
N VAL A 287 7.78 -17.92 0.22
CA VAL A 287 6.41 -17.53 0.58
C VAL A 287 5.81 -16.50 -0.39
N PHE A 288 6.63 -15.62 -1.00
CA PHE A 288 6.18 -14.76 -2.11
C PHE A 288 5.66 -15.54 -3.34
N SER A 289 5.86 -16.87 -3.40
CA SER A 289 5.20 -17.72 -4.40
C SER A 289 3.71 -17.94 -4.13
N GLU A 290 3.29 -17.86 -2.88
CA GLU A 290 1.91 -18.12 -2.44
C GLU A 290 1.06 -16.86 -2.65
N SER A 291 1.50 -15.73 -2.08
CA SER A 291 0.95 -14.41 -2.35
C SER A 291 1.93 -13.30 -1.93
N ILE A 292 1.66 -12.06 -2.34
CA ILE A 292 2.45 -10.89 -1.91
C ILE A 292 2.26 -10.68 -0.40
N GLU A 293 1.03 -10.83 0.09
CA GLU A 293 0.64 -10.68 1.48
C GLU A 293 1.35 -11.71 2.37
N ALA A 294 1.42 -12.97 1.95
CA ALA A 294 2.12 -14.02 2.68
C ALA A 294 3.64 -13.73 2.73
N GLY A 295 4.23 -13.29 1.62
CA GLY A 295 5.62 -12.88 1.57
C GLY A 295 5.93 -11.68 2.48
N MET A 296 5.07 -10.66 2.46
CA MET A 296 5.17 -9.50 3.35
C MET A 296 4.97 -9.89 4.81
N GLY A 297 4.05 -10.81 5.11
CA GLY A 297 3.86 -11.35 6.44
C GLY A 297 5.06 -12.11 6.96
N CYS A 298 5.71 -12.91 6.12
CA CYS A 298 6.98 -13.52 6.48
C CYS A 298 8.05 -12.46 6.79
N LEU A 299 8.18 -11.42 5.97
CA LEU A 299 9.15 -10.35 6.21
C LEU A 299 8.85 -9.60 7.52
N ALA A 300 7.60 -9.24 7.79
CA ALA A 300 7.21 -8.57 9.01
C ALA A 300 7.50 -9.42 10.26
N GLN A 301 7.10 -10.70 10.24
CA GLN A 301 7.22 -11.59 11.40
C GLN A 301 8.65 -12.07 11.63
N LYS A 302 9.39 -12.39 10.57
CA LYS A 302 10.74 -12.99 10.67
C LYS A 302 11.87 -11.99 10.50
N CYS A 303 11.57 -10.84 9.89
CA CYS A 303 12.53 -9.79 9.60
C CYS A 303 12.08 -8.41 10.13
N GLY A 304 11.10 -8.35 11.04
CA GLY A 304 10.58 -7.10 11.61
C GLY A 304 11.66 -6.23 12.25
N ASP A 305 12.60 -6.82 13.00
CA ASP A 305 13.78 -6.11 13.50
C ASP A 305 14.55 -5.40 12.39
N VAL A 306 14.71 -6.08 11.25
CA VAL A 306 15.43 -5.52 10.12
C VAL A 306 14.62 -4.42 9.46
N LEU A 307 13.30 -4.59 9.29
CA LEU A 307 12.42 -3.54 8.77
C LEU A 307 12.48 -2.28 9.63
N ARG A 308 12.38 -2.41 10.96
CA ARG A 308 12.54 -1.30 11.93
C ARG A 308 13.88 -0.57 11.79
N HIS A 309 14.98 -1.32 11.60
CA HIS A 309 16.33 -0.74 11.59
C HIS A 309 16.79 -0.22 10.22
N GLU A 310 16.25 -0.76 9.13
CA GLU A 310 16.61 -0.37 7.77
C GLU A 310 15.93 0.93 7.33
N ALA A 311 15.10 1.55 8.19
CA ALA A 311 14.50 2.86 7.99
C ALA A 311 13.81 2.99 6.62
N ILE A 312 13.09 1.93 6.21
CA ILE A 312 12.14 2.06 5.11
C ILE A 312 11.05 2.98 5.62
N ASP A 313 10.80 4.06 4.90
CA ASP A 313 9.75 5.00 5.25
C ASP A 313 8.41 4.26 5.34
N PRO A 314 7.67 4.33 6.46
CA PRO A 314 6.42 3.62 6.60
C PRO A 314 5.38 4.02 5.54
N ILE A 315 5.39 5.26 5.06
CA ILE A 315 4.50 5.72 3.97
C ILE A 315 4.88 5.01 2.66
N CYS A 316 6.17 4.81 2.40
CA CYS A 316 6.62 4.01 1.27
C CYS A 316 6.04 2.61 1.37
N LEU A 317 6.18 1.97 2.53
CA LEU A 317 5.68 0.62 2.76
C LEU A 317 4.15 0.53 2.60
N SER A 318 3.39 1.46 3.17
CA SER A 318 1.94 1.55 2.97
C SER A 318 1.58 1.67 1.49
N CYS A 319 2.29 2.52 0.75
CA CYS A 319 2.02 2.66 -0.68
C CYS A 319 2.28 1.36 -1.44
N LEU A 320 3.38 0.65 -1.15
CA LEU A 320 3.69 -0.63 -1.79
C LEU A 320 2.55 -1.61 -1.60
N VAL A 321 2.00 -1.68 -0.39
CA VAL A 321 0.90 -2.56 -0.02
C VAL A 321 -0.40 -2.18 -0.70
N ILE A 322 -0.70 -0.89 -0.75
CA ILE A 322 -1.94 -0.41 -1.36
C ILE A 322 -1.87 -0.55 -2.88
N SER A 323 -0.70 -0.37 -3.50
CA SER A 323 -0.56 -0.32 -4.97
C SER A 323 -0.17 -1.65 -5.64
N SER A 324 -0.11 -2.77 -4.90
CA SER A 324 0.61 -3.98 -5.32
C SER A 324 0.00 -4.82 -6.45
N SER A 325 -1.01 -4.35 -7.19
CA SER A 325 -1.60 -5.12 -8.30
C SER A 325 -0.60 -5.39 -9.44
N SER A 326 0.34 -4.48 -9.67
CA SER A 326 1.45 -4.71 -10.59
C SER A 326 2.70 -3.90 -10.23
N VAL A 327 3.87 -4.34 -10.71
CA VAL A 327 5.11 -3.54 -10.60
C VAL A 327 4.96 -2.18 -11.28
N SER A 328 4.14 -2.08 -12.32
CA SER A 328 3.85 -0.82 -13.00
C SER A 328 3.02 0.11 -12.12
N ASP A 329 2.03 -0.40 -11.41
CA ASP A 329 1.18 0.41 -10.52
C ASP A 329 1.96 0.90 -9.32
N VAL A 330 2.74 0.02 -8.68
CA VAL A 330 3.68 0.42 -7.63
C VAL A 330 4.63 1.50 -8.16
N LYS A 331 5.14 1.34 -9.38
CA LYS A 331 5.99 2.35 -10.01
C LYS A 331 5.29 3.65 -10.29
N ASN A 332 4.05 3.64 -10.74
CA ASN A 332 3.37 4.87 -11.10
C ASN A 332 2.82 5.59 -9.86
N ARG A 333 2.44 4.85 -8.81
CA ARG A 333 1.78 5.38 -7.61
C ARG A 333 2.74 5.67 -6.47
N CYS A 334 3.70 4.79 -6.22
CA CYS A 334 4.64 4.95 -5.10
C CYS A 334 5.93 5.64 -5.51
N TRP A 335 6.29 5.56 -6.80
CA TRP A 335 7.54 6.08 -7.33
C TRP A 335 7.27 7.26 -8.27
N ARG A 336 7.76 8.46 -7.93
CA ARG A 336 7.65 9.60 -8.85
C ARG A 336 8.66 9.50 -9.99
N ALA A 337 8.19 9.66 -11.21
CA ALA A 337 8.93 10.38 -12.25
C ALA A 337 8.26 11.77 -12.35
N TYR A 338 8.87 12.79 -11.72
CA TYR A 338 8.56 14.23 -11.82
C TYR A 338 7.11 14.65 -12.20
N GLY A 339 6.38 15.28 -11.26
CA GLY A 339 5.26 16.18 -11.59
C GLY A 339 3.82 15.67 -11.41
N SER A 340 3.58 14.52 -10.76
CA SER A 340 2.21 14.06 -10.43
C SER A 340 1.87 14.19 -8.94
N ASP A 341 0.66 14.63 -8.61
CA ASP A 341 0.14 14.87 -7.24
C ASP A 341 -0.27 13.57 -6.52
N LEU A 342 0.66 12.63 -6.43
CA LEU A 342 0.43 11.28 -5.91
C LEU A 342 0.91 11.11 -4.46
N ARG A 343 0.64 12.08 -3.58
CA ARG A 343 0.92 11.85 -2.17
C ARG A 343 -0.02 10.76 -1.66
N LEU A 344 0.53 9.84 -0.88
CA LEU A 344 -0.28 8.85 -0.18
C LEU A 344 -0.93 9.51 1.02
N ASN A 345 -2.24 9.34 1.17
CA ASN A 345 -2.99 9.54 2.39
C ASN A 345 -2.96 8.23 3.17
N PRO A 346 -1.99 8.05 4.09
CA PRO A 346 -1.68 6.72 4.60
C PRO A 346 -2.78 6.16 5.51
N SER A 347 -3.72 6.99 5.98
CA SER A 347 -4.93 6.56 6.69
C SER A 347 -6.11 6.22 5.78
N GLY A 348 -6.10 6.69 4.53
CA GLY A 348 -7.22 6.56 3.59
C GLY A 348 -8.47 7.33 4.01
N LEU A 349 -8.43 8.15 5.07
CA LEU A 349 -9.62 8.81 5.62
C LEU A 349 -9.87 10.17 5.00
N MET A 350 -11.14 10.51 4.82
CA MET A 350 -11.59 11.84 4.41
C MET A 350 -13.00 12.13 4.95
N ILE A 351 -13.26 13.39 5.31
CA ILE A 351 -14.60 13.89 5.63
C ILE A 351 -15.01 14.92 4.57
N LEU A 352 -16.25 14.83 4.11
CA LEU A 352 -16.94 15.87 3.32
C LEU A 352 -18.17 16.35 4.10
N SER A 353 -18.43 17.65 4.13
CA SER A 353 -19.53 18.24 4.91
C SER A 353 -20.20 19.40 4.18
N LYS A 354 -21.54 19.44 4.26
CA LYS A 354 -22.35 20.58 3.81
C LYS A 354 -22.25 21.77 4.77
N THR A 355 -21.87 21.50 6.03
CA THR A 355 -21.73 22.51 7.09
C THR A 355 -20.26 22.77 7.41
N GLU A 356 -19.96 23.97 7.89
CA GLU A 356 -18.60 24.35 8.24
C GLU A 356 -18.00 23.42 9.30
N LEU A 357 -16.80 22.93 9.02
CA LEU A 357 -15.99 22.19 9.98
C LEU A 357 -15.14 23.20 10.77
N PRO A 358 -15.18 23.21 12.11
CA PRO A 358 -14.41 24.15 12.92
C PRO A 358 -12.93 23.73 13.01
N GLN A 359 -12.02 24.63 12.62
CA GLN A 359 -10.57 24.37 12.51
C GLN A 359 -9.90 23.94 13.82
N ASP A 360 -10.38 24.42 14.95
CA ASP A 360 -9.86 24.12 16.29
C ASP A 360 -10.35 22.77 16.84
N LYS A 361 -11.38 22.18 16.22
CA LYS A 361 -11.95 20.89 16.64
C LYS A 361 -11.83 19.79 15.58
N THR A 362 -11.34 20.14 14.39
CA THR A 362 -11.11 19.20 13.29
C THR A 362 -9.65 18.79 13.25
N PHE A 363 -9.36 17.53 13.50
CA PHE A 363 -7.99 17.00 13.46
C PHE A 363 -7.96 15.52 13.10
N TYR A 364 -6.81 15.08 12.59
CA TYR A 364 -6.48 13.67 12.43
C TYR A 364 -5.60 13.22 13.61
N SER A 365 -5.86 12.03 14.14
CA SER A 365 -5.02 11.42 15.17
C SER A 365 -4.69 9.97 14.79
N PRO A 366 -3.40 9.59 14.75
CA PRO A 366 -3.02 8.19 14.61
C PRO A 366 -3.40 7.41 15.87
N TYR A 367 -3.72 6.11 15.72
CA TYR A 367 -3.97 5.25 16.87
C TYR A 367 -2.68 4.94 17.66
N PHE A 368 -1.58 4.75 16.93
CA PHE A 368 -0.29 4.34 17.48
C PHE A 368 0.79 5.38 17.13
N PRO A 369 0.77 6.57 17.77
CA PRO A 369 1.74 7.62 17.47
C PRO A 369 3.17 7.15 17.75
N GLY A 370 4.06 7.35 16.78
CA GLY A 370 5.48 6.98 16.89
C GLY A 370 5.77 5.48 16.72
N GLN A 371 4.82 4.70 16.21
CA GLN A 371 5.05 3.31 15.78
C GLN A 371 5.03 3.22 14.26
N ASP A 372 5.98 2.47 13.71
CA ASP A 372 6.11 2.27 12.27
C ASP A 372 5.20 1.10 11.83
N MET A 373 4.13 1.43 11.13
CA MET A 373 3.14 0.43 10.69
C MET A 373 3.19 0.25 9.19
N THR A 374 2.82 -0.93 8.73
CA THR A 374 2.65 -1.25 7.33
C THR A 374 1.47 -0.48 6.75
N LEU A 375 0.33 -0.43 7.45
CA LEU A 375 -0.79 0.42 7.08
C LEU A 375 -1.08 1.38 8.23
N HIS A 376 -0.95 2.68 7.98
CA HIS A 376 -1.25 3.67 9.01
C HIS A 376 -2.74 3.76 9.28
N ARG A 377 -3.11 3.72 10.56
CA ARG A 377 -4.50 3.81 11.01
C ARG A 377 -4.65 4.93 12.03
N GLY A 378 -5.83 5.51 12.06
CA GLY A 378 -6.17 6.62 12.93
C GLY A 378 -7.61 7.01 12.72
N TYR A 379 -8.00 8.16 13.24
CA TYR A 379 -9.33 8.71 13.07
C TYR A 379 -9.26 10.21 12.79
N ILE A 380 -10.27 10.73 12.11
CA ILE A 380 -10.55 12.15 12.04
C ILE A 380 -11.65 12.44 13.07
N GLN A 381 -11.42 13.40 13.95
CA GLN A 381 -12.43 13.93 14.86
C GLN A 381 -12.80 15.35 14.41
N THR A 382 -14.09 15.69 14.46
CA THR A 382 -14.62 17.03 14.20
C THR A 382 -15.90 17.30 15.00
N GLU A 383 -16.32 18.56 15.09
CA GLU A 383 -17.69 18.91 15.46
C GLU A 383 -18.49 19.25 14.20
N VAL A 384 -19.73 18.76 14.13
CA VAL A 384 -20.67 19.00 13.03
C VAL A 384 -21.95 19.58 13.61
N LYS A 385 -22.46 20.65 13.00
CA LYS A 385 -23.70 21.30 13.45
C LYS A 385 -24.87 20.32 13.45
N ASP A 386 -25.58 20.25 14.58
CA ASP A 386 -26.74 19.38 14.84
C ASP A 386 -26.44 17.86 14.84
N VAL A 387 -25.17 17.45 14.69
CA VAL A 387 -24.68 16.07 14.90
C VAL A 387 -23.82 15.98 16.17
N GLY A 388 -23.10 17.05 16.52
CA GLY A 388 -22.13 17.07 17.62
C GLY A 388 -20.77 16.51 17.20
N THR A 389 -20.08 15.85 18.13
CA THR A 389 -18.79 15.21 17.86
C THR A 389 -18.97 14.05 16.87
N LEU A 390 -18.29 14.14 15.73
CA LEU A 390 -18.21 13.08 14.73
C LEU A 390 -16.78 12.54 14.67
N VAL A 391 -16.66 11.22 14.71
CA VAL A 391 -15.43 10.47 14.46
C VAL A 391 -15.57 9.72 13.14
N CYS A 392 -14.63 9.93 12.24
CA CYS A 392 -14.50 9.17 11.01
C CYS A 392 -13.27 8.27 11.11
N THR A 393 -13.44 6.96 10.97
CA THR A 393 -12.32 6.00 11.09
C THR A 393 -12.45 4.84 10.12
N HIS A 394 -11.38 4.05 10.03
CA HIS A 394 -11.28 2.80 9.30
C HIS A 394 -10.44 1.87 10.18
N LEU A 395 -11.11 0.95 10.88
CA LEU A 395 -10.44 0.01 11.78
C LEU A 395 -9.74 -1.08 10.99
N THR A 396 -8.79 -1.75 11.63
CA THR A 396 -7.96 -2.75 10.96
C THR A 396 -8.75 -4.01 10.58
N SER A 397 -8.69 -4.38 9.29
CA SER A 397 -9.23 -5.63 8.73
C SER A 397 -8.54 -6.87 9.26
N VAL A 398 -9.29 -7.97 9.41
CA VAL A 398 -8.74 -9.24 9.89
C VAL A 398 -8.19 -10.06 8.73
N PHE A 399 -6.87 -10.11 8.63
CA PHE A 399 -6.20 -11.03 7.70
C PHE A 399 -5.71 -12.30 8.42
N PRO A 400 -5.60 -13.45 7.71
CA PRO A 400 -5.11 -14.69 8.30
C PRO A 400 -3.68 -14.62 8.85
N THR A 401 -2.86 -13.76 8.28
CA THR A 401 -1.46 -13.56 8.70
C THR A 401 -1.33 -12.15 9.26
N TYR A 402 -0.79 -11.99 10.48
CA TYR A 402 -0.50 -10.68 11.07
C TYR A 402 0.86 -10.16 10.61
N TRP A 403 0.95 -8.94 10.09
CA TRP A 403 2.18 -8.43 9.47
C TRP A 403 2.49 -6.96 9.75
N GLU A 404 1.95 -6.44 10.83
CA GLU A 404 2.49 -5.23 11.44
C GLU A 404 3.77 -5.56 12.20
N TYR A 405 4.81 -4.76 11.99
CA TYR A 405 6.17 -5.07 12.44
C TYR A 405 6.65 -4.20 13.60
N ASP A 406 5.89 -3.19 14.02
CA ASP A 406 6.23 -2.33 15.17
C ASP A 406 5.06 -2.19 16.15
N LEU A 407 4.14 -3.16 16.17
CA LEU A 407 3.06 -3.22 17.13
C LEU A 407 3.20 -4.46 18.03
N PRO A 408 2.74 -4.39 19.30
CA PRO A 408 2.88 -5.49 20.25
C PRO A 408 1.79 -6.57 20.12
N TYR A 409 0.99 -6.54 19.06
CA TYR A 409 -0.14 -7.44 18.88
C TYR A 409 0.25 -8.72 18.16
N SER A 410 -0.53 -9.77 18.39
CA SER A 410 -0.35 -11.09 17.80
C SER A 410 -1.31 -11.38 16.65
N SER A 411 -2.39 -10.61 16.55
CA SER A 411 -3.42 -10.76 15.54
C SER A 411 -4.03 -9.42 15.13
N TYR A 412 -4.70 -9.42 13.98
CA TYR A 412 -5.42 -8.24 13.51
C TYR A 412 -6.67 -7.93 14.32
N GLU A 413 -7.33 -8.96 14.87
CA GLU A 413 -8.44 -8.75 15.80
C GLU A 413 -7.96 -8.06 17.08
N GLU A 414 -6.82 -8.45 17.64
CA GLU A 414 -6.24 -7.80 18.84
C GLU A 414 -5.90 -6.32 18.57
N GLN A 415 -5.35 -6.02 17.38
CA GLN A 415 -5.13 -4.64 16.95
C GLN A 415 -6.44 -3.86 16.79
N ASN A 416 -7.46 -4.45 16.14
CA ASN A 416 -8.77 -3.84 15.97
C ASN A 416 -9.40 -3.50 17.34
N GLN A 417 -9.35 -4.42 18.31
CA GLN A 417 -9.77 -4.17 19.69
C GLN A 417 -9.00 -3.01 20.34
N ALA A 418 -7.68 -2.92 20.11
CA ALA A 418 -6.88 -1.82 20.64
C ALA A 418 -7.25 -0.45 20.02
N GLU A 419 -7.63 -0.42 18.75
CA GLU A 419 -8.12 0.79 18.06
C GLU A 419 -9.51 1.22 18.59
N ILE A 420 -10.41 0.26 18.85
CA ILE A 420 -11.69 0.50 19.53
C ILE A 420 -11.46 1.09 20.92
N ASN A 421 -10.62 0.45 21.74
CA ASN A 421 -10.27 0.90 23.08
C ASN A 421 -9.71 2.33 23.08
N LYS A 422 -8.81 2.65 22.14
CA LYS A 422 -8.23 4.00 22.00
C LYS A 422 -9.27 5.04 21.65
N THR A 423 -10.20 4.71 20.75
CA THR A 423 -11.31 5.60 20.38
C THR A 423 -12.22 5.85 21.57
N TYR A 424 -12.65 4.80 22.25
CA TYR A 424 -13.50 4.89 23.44
C TYR A 424 -12.83 5.70 24.55
N ASN A 425 -11.61 5.34 24.96
CA ASN A 425 -10.89 6.02 26.05
C ASN A 425 -10.64 7.51 25.76
N ARG A 426 -10.47 7.88 24.49
CA ARG A 426 -10.27 9.28 24.09
C ARG A 426 -11.52 10.14 24.31
N LEU A 427 -12.69 9.54 24.16
CA LEU A 427 -14.01 10.19 24.14
C LEU A 427 -14.89 9.74 25.31
N GLU A 428 -14.30 9.06 26.29
CA GLU A 428 -15.00 8.55 27.46
C GLU A 428 -15.77 9.68 28.16
N GLY A 429 -17.03 9.40 28.51
CA GLY A 429 -17.93 10.37 29.15
C GLY A 429 -18.53 11.41 28.21
N SER A 430 -18.24 11.37 26.91
CA SER A 430 -18.85 12.24 25.89
C SER A 430 -19.90 11.50 25.07
N SER A 431 -20.90 12.21 24.55
CA SER A 431 -21.77 11.68 23.49
C SER A 431 -21.16 12.02 22.13
N TYR A 432 -21.10 11.04 21.22
CA TYR A 432 -20.51 11.21 19.89
C TYR A 432 -21.08 10.21 18.90
N THR A 433 -20.90 10.52 17.62
CA THR A 433 -21.19 9.63 16.49
C THR A 433 -19.88 9.14 15.89
N ILE A 434 -19.79 7.86 15.56
CA ILE A 434 -18.66 7.27 14.83
C ILE A 434 -19.15 6.65 13.54
N ALA A 435 -18.65 7.14 12.41
CA ALA A 435 -18.91 6.60 11.08
C ALA A 435 -17.64 5.86 10.62
N ALA A 436 -17.76 4.57 10.31
CA ALA A 436 -16.59 3.76 10.00
C ALA A 436 -16.90 2.54 9.13
N ASP A 437 -15.84 2.04 8.49
CA ASP A 437 -15.65 0.60 8.31
C ASP A 437 -14.97 0.08 9.59
N PHE A 438 -15.73 -0.69 10.37
CA PHE A 438 -15.25 -1.26 11.64
C PHE A 438 -14.46 -2.54 11.44
N ASN A 439 -14.53 -3.18 10.27
CA ASN A 439 -13.92 -4.48 10.03
C ASN A 439 -14.28 -5.53 11.11
N THR A 440 -15.46 -5.38 11.70
CA THR A 440 -16.04 -6.31 12.67
C THR A 440 -17.55 -6.25 12.62
N GLY A 441 -18.22 -7.39 12.83
CA GLY A 441 -19.67 -7.50 12.66
C GLY A 441 -20.28 -8.73 13.32
N PRO A 442 -21.61 -8.75 13.49
CA PRO A 442 -22.32 -9.86 14.12
C PRO A 442 -22.50 -11.05 13.18
N GLU A 443 -22.71 -12.23 13.77
CA GLU A 443 -23.35 -13.35 13.08
C GLU A 443 -24.87 -13.21 13.20
N VAL A 444 -25.58 -13.32 12.08
CA VAL A 444 -27.05 -13.25 12.04
C VAL A 444 -27.57 -14.33 11.11
N SER A 445 -28.34 -15.27 11.66
CA SER A 445 -29.05 -16.27 10.84
C SER A 445 -30.36 -15.69 10.31
N SER A 446 -30.52 -15.65 8.99
CA SER A 446 -31.72 -15.13 8.33
C SER A 446 -32.11 -15.98 7.11
N SER A 447 -33.40 -16.00 6.78
CA SER A 447 -33.87 -16.59 5.52
C SER A 447 -33.64 -15.68 4.31
N ASP A 448 -33.44 -14.38 4.54
CA ASP A 448 -33.01 -13.43 3.51
C ASP A 448 -31.49 -13.57 3.30
N PRO A 449 -31.01 -13.98 2.10
CA PRO A 449 -29.60 -14.20 1.84
C PRO A 449 -28.72 -12.99 2.13
N GLU A 450 -29.19 -11.77 1.83
CA GLU A 450 -28.40 -10.55 2.08
C GLU A 450 -28.32 -10.21 3.58
N LYS A 451 -29.21 -10.76 4.41
CA LYS A 451 -29.21 -10.58 5.88
C LYS A 451 -28.68 -11.79 6.64
N ASN A 452 -28.26 -12.84 5.93
CA ASN A 452 -27.63 -14.00 6.55
C ASN A 452 -26.13 -13.71 6.69
N LEU A 453 -25.76 -13.19 7.86
CA LEU A 453 -24.45 -12.58 8.12
C LEU A 453 -23.52 -13.56 8.83
N THR A 454 -22.26 -13.55 8.42
CA THR A 454 -21.14 -14.20 9.11
C THR A 454 -20.44 -13.18 10.01
N ALA A 455 -20.04 -13.60 11.21
CA ALA A 455 -19.27 -12.72 12.09
C ALA A 455 -17.86 -12.46 11.53
N GLU A 456 -17.37 -11.24 11.74
CA GLU A 456 -15.98 -10.83 11.49
C GLU A 456 -15.43 -10.24 12.79
N ALA A 457 -14.26 -10.69 13.26
CA ALA A 457 -13.66 -10.26 14.54
C ALA A 457 -14.68 -10.22 15.71
N PRO A 458 -15.35 -11.33 16.05
CA PRO A 458 -16.47 -11.31 17.00
C PRO A 458 -16.12 -10.73 18.38
N ASN A 459 -14.86 -10.79 18.83
CA ASN A 459 -14.46 -10.19 20.10
C ASN A 459 -14.33 -8.66 20.01
N SER A 460 -14.06 -8.11 18.83
CA SER A 460 -14.08 -6.66 18.58
C SER A 460 -15.52 -6.14 18.53
N TYR A 461 -16.43 -6.88 17.90
CA TYR A 461 -17.85 -6.53 17.90
C TYR A 461 -18.44 -6.56 19.32
N ALA A 462 -18.13 -7.60 20.09
CA ALA A 462 -18.54 -7.70 21.49
C ALA A 462 -17.99 -6.54 22.36
N LEU A 463 -16.80 -6.02 22.03
CA LEU A 463 -16.21 -4.87 22.69
C LEU A 463 -16.98 -3.56 22.39
N LEU A 464 -17.44 -3.36 21.15
CA LEU A 464 -18.34 -2.24 20.81
C LEU A 464 -19.65 -2.33 21.61
N GLN A 465 -20.24 -3.53 21.71
CA GLN A 465 -21.42 -3.76 22.54
C GLN A 465 -21.16 -3.48 24.02
N HIS A 466 -20.02 -3.94 24.53
CA HIS A 466 -19.61 -3.73 25.92
C HIS A 466 -19.50 -2.23 26.27
N TYR A 467 -18.97 -1.42 25.36
CA TYR A 467 -18.88 0.02 25.56
C TYR A 467 -20.21 0.77 25.42
N GLY A 468 -21.27 0.11 24.96
CA GLY A 468 -22.61 0.69 24.84
C GLY A 468 -22.86 1.42 23.51
N TYR A 469 -22.09 1.13 22.46
CA TYR A 469 -22.41 1.58 21.11
C TYR A 469 -23.71 0.93 20.61
N ASP A 470 -24.51 1.67 19.82
CA ASP A 470 -25.80 1.25 19.27
C ASP A 470 -25.71 0.23 18.09
N THR A 471 -24.95 -0.83 18.28
CA THR A 471 -24.66 -1.86 17.26
C THR A 471 -25.89 -2.61 16.72
N ALA A 472 -27.04 -2.55 17.41
CA ALA A 472 -28.24 -3.26 17.00
C ALA A 472 -29.08 -2.51 15.94
N THR A 473 -28.97 -1.18 15.87
CA THR A 473 -29.91 -0.33 15.09
C THR A 473 -29.86 -0.64 13.60
N TYR A 474 -28.66 -0.76 13.00
CA TYR A 474 -28.55 -1.06 11.57
C TYR A 474 -29.06 -2.46 11.25
N VAL A 475 -28.75 -3.44 12.11
CA VAL A 475 -29.19 -4.83 11.97
C VAL A 475 -30.72 -4.92 12.02
N SER A 476 -31.38 -4.14 12.87
CA SER A 476 -32.84 -4.12 12.98
C SER A 476 -33.53 -3.38 11.83
N ASP A 477 -32.99 -2.23 11.42
CA ASP A 477 -33.65 -1.35 10.45
C ASP A 477 -33.50 -1.86 9.01
N ASP A 478 -32.31 -2.30 8.65
CA ASP A 478 -31.97 -2.76 7.30
C ASP A 478 -31.43 -4.20 7.35
N GLY A 479 -30.32 -4.40 8.05
CA GLY A 479 -29.73 -5.71 8.31
C GLY A 479 -29.11 -6.43 7.12
N ARG A 480 -29.09 -5.82 5.92
CA ARG A 480 -28.37 -6.36 4.78
C ARG A 480 -26.85 -6.17 4.97
N CYS A 481 -26.06 -7.08 4.41
CA CYS A 481 -24.60 -6.98 4.40
C CYS A 481 -24.12 -5.66 3.79
N THR A 482 -22.98 -5.17 4.27
CA THR A 482 -22.25 -4.03 3.71
C THR A 482 -20.99 -4.48 2.97
N TYR A 483 -20.48 -5.67 3.27
CA TYR A 483 -19.53 -6.43 2.45
C TYR A 483 -20.21 -7.73 2.04
N CYS A 484 -20.59 -7.84 0.76
CA CYS A 484 -21.56 -8.85 0.30
C CYS A 484 -20.97 -9.79 -0.75
N ASN A 485 -21.27 -11.07 -0.63
CA ASN A 485 -20.83 -12.11 -1.57
C ASN A 485 -21.42 -12.00 -2.98
N ASP A 486 -22.47 -11.19 -3.16
CA ASP A 486 -23.08 -10.91 -4.45
C ASP A 486 -22.53 -9.62 -5.10
N ASN A 487 -21.63 -8.92 -4.42
CA ASN A 487 -20.81 -7.88 -5.00
C ASN A 487 -19.70 -8.56 -5.83
N PRO A 488 -19.56 -8.26 -7.14
CA PRO A 488 -18.57 -8.92 -7.99
C PRO A 488 -17.10 -8.66 -7.60
N LEU A 489 -16.83 -7.69 -6.72
CA LEU A 489 -15.49 -7.42 -6.18
C LEU A 489 -15.16 -8.25 -4.93
N VAL A 490 -16.14 -8.96 -4.37
CA VAL A 490 -16.00 -9.69 -3.11
C VAL A 490 -15.91 -11.20 -3.37
N SER A 491 -14.87 -11.82 -2.82
CA SER A 491 -14.78 -13.27 -2.70
C SER A 491 -14.88 -13.66 -1.22
N GLY A 492 -16.10 -13.74 -0.69
CA GLY A 492 -16.28 -13.90 0.75
C GLY A 492 -17.70 -14.21 1.20
N TYR A 493 -17.93 -14.05 2.50
CA TYR A 493 -19.24 -14.18 3.11
C TYR A 493 -19.95 -12.82 3.17
N ASN A 494 -21.22 -12.84 3.57
CA ASN A 494 -21.97 -11.62 3.84
C ASN A 494 -21.60 -11.14 5.25
N ASN A 495 -21.06 -9.94 5.35
CA ASN A 495 -20.69 -9.30 6.62
C ASN A 495 -21.32 -7.91 6.70
N VAL A 496 -21.58 -7.44 7.92
CA VAL A 496 -21.86 -6.02 8.20
C VAL A 496 -20.62 -5.47 8.89
N LEU A 497 -19.83 -4.71 8.14
CA LEU A 497 -18.56 -4.12 8.59
C LEU A 497 -18.67 -2.60 8.73
N ASP A 498 -19.41 -1.98 7.82
CA ASP A 498 -19.72 -0.55 7.84
C ASP A 498 -20.94 -0.22 8.70
N ASP A 499 -20.85 0.81 9.55
CA ASP A 499 -21.99 1.38 10.30
C ASP A 499 -21.70 2.84 10.70
N VAL A 500 -22.74 3.56 11.13
CA VAL A 500 -22.66 4.81 11.86
C VAL A 500 -23.16 4.55 13.28
N LEU A 501 -22.24 4.28 14.22
CA LEU A 501 -22.59 4.00 15.61
C LEU A 501 -22.71 5.27 16.45
N ILE A 502 -23.60 5.22 17.43
CA ILE A 502 -23.94 6.30 18.34
C ILE A 502 -23.52 5.91 19.76
N MET A 503 -22.86 6.83 20.44
CA MET A 503 -22.55 6.76 21.87
C MET A 503 -23.36 7.81 22.62
N GLY A 504 -24.16 7.36 23.60
CA GLY A 504 -25.03 8.22 24.40
C GLY A 504 -26.41 8.49 23.78
N ASN A 505 -27.21 9.36 24.42
CA ASN A 505 -28.63 9.57 24.09
C ASN A 505 -28.90 10.95 23.49
N SER A 506 -28.00 11.44 22.61
CA SER A 506 -28.11 12.79 22.04
C SER A 506 -29.19 12.93 20.96
N PHE A 507 -29.76 11.81 20.50
CA PHE A 507 -30.77 11.80 19.44
C PHE A 507 -32.08 11.19 19.94
N SER A 508 -33.20 11.78 19.54
CA SER A 508 -34.53 11.30 19.85
C SER A 508 -34.98 10.16 18.94
N SER A 509 -34.44 10.10 17.73
CA SER A 509 -34.58 8.97 16.83
C SER A 509 -33.34 8.83 15.96
N VAL A 510 -33.01 7.58 15.69
CA VAL A 510 -31.93 7.16 14.79
C VAL A 510 -32.54 6.10 13.87
N THR A 511 -32.38 6.26 12.56
CA THR A 511 -32.71 5.22 11.59
C THR A 511 -31.54 4.99 10.67
N LYS A 512 -31.23 3.74 10.33
CA LYS A 512 -30.08 3.41 9.50
C LYS A 512 -30.50 2.60 8.27
N GLN A 513 -29.83 2.80 7.14
CA GLN A 513 -30.10 2.07 5.91
C GLN A 513 -28.83 1.89 5.08
N ARG A 514 -28.76 0.80 4.31
CA ARG A 514 -27.71 0.60 3.31
C ARG A 514 -27.93 1.55 2.13
N VAL A 515 -26.86 2.17 1.65
CA VAL A 515 -26.83 3.10 0.51
C VAL A 515 -25.63 2.79 -0.39
N LEU A 516 -25.52 3.49 -1.53
CA LEU A 516 -24.43 3.30 -2.49
C LEU A 516 -24.33 1.83 -2.97
N ASP A 517 -25.47 1.19 -3.19
CA ASP A 517 -25.63 -0.25 -3.43
C ASP A 517 -25.62 -0.64 -4.92
N GLN A 518 -24.99 0.18 -5.77
CA GLN A 518 -24.84 -0.10 -7.19
C GLN A 518 -23.85 -1.26 -7.40
N LYS A 519 -24.31 -2.33 -8.07
CA LYS A 519 -23.54 -3.57 -8.33
C LYS A 519 -22.96 -3.69 -9.74
N ASP A 520 -23.44 -2.92 -10.72
CA ASP A 520 -22.96 -2.97 -12.11
C ASP A 520 -22.91 -1.58 -12.78
N PRO A 521 -21.71 -1.04 -13.04
CA PRO A 521 -20.44 -1.45 -12.41
C PRO A 521 -20.47 -1.23 -10.89
N PRO A 522 -19.81 -2.06 -10.08
CA PRO A 522 -19.73 -1.87 -8.63
C PRO A 522 -18.95 -0.59 -8.30
N LEU A 523 -19.39 0.16 -7.28
CA LEU A 523 -18.67 1.36 -6.81
C LEU A 523 -17.44 0.99 -5.97
N SER A 524 -17.63 0.02 -5.09
CA SER A 524 -16.68 -0.49 -4.10
C SER A 524 -17.01 -1.96 -3.85
N ASP A 525 -16.10 -2.69 -3.22
CA ASP A 525 -16.37 -3.98 -2.58
C ASP A 525 -17.27 -3.85 -1.34
N HIS A 526 -17.40 -2.63 -0.82
CA HIS A 526 -18.34 -2.26 0.24
C HIS A 526 -19.56 -1.49 -0.29
N PHE A 527 -20.64 -1.54 0.49
CA PHE A 527 -21.80 -0.66 0.40
C PHE A 527 -21.80 0.32 1.57
N GLY A 528 -22.31 1.52 1.35
CA GLY A 528 -22.36 2.56 2.40
C GLY A 528 -23.49 2.34 3.40
N VAL A 529 -23.38 2.99 4.55
CA VAL A 529 -24.47 3.08 5.54
C VAL A 529 -24.78 4.53 5.83
N ARG A 530 -26.06 4.90 5.68
CA ARG A 530 -26.59 6.22 6.04
C ARG A 530 -27.39 6.12 7.32
N ALA A 531 -27.01 6.90 8.33
CA ALA A 531 -27.83 7.15 9.50
C ALA A 531 -28.52 8.51 9.40
N ARG A 532 -29.81 8.54 9.72
CA ARG A 532 -30.59 9.76 9.95
C ARG A 532 -30.74 9.97 11.46
N LEU A 533 -30.23 11.08 11.95
CA LEU A 533 -30.11 11.44 13.36
C LEU A 533 -31.02 12.65 13.63
N CYS A 534 -32.03 12.52 14.49
CA CYS A 534 -32.95 13.61 14.80
C CYS A 534 -32.81 14.04 16.26
N ILE A 535 -32.72 15.35 16.49
CA ILE A 535 -32.78 15.96 17.82
C ILE A 535 -34.21 16.42 18.12
N ASN A 536 -34.62 16.40 19.39
CA ASN A 536 -35.94 16.87 19.83
C ASN A 536 -36.13 18.37 19.67
#